data_AF-A0A2V7DHY3-F1
#
_entry.id   AF-A0A2V7DHY3-F1
#
_cell.length_a   1.000
_cell.length_b   1.000
_cell.length_c   1.000
_cell.angle_alpha   90.00
_cell.angle_beta   90.00
_cell.angle_gamma   90.00
#
_symmetry.space_group_name_H-M   'P 1'
#
loop_
_entity.id
_entity.type
_entity.pdbx_description
1 polymer ?
#
loop_
_entity_poly.entity_id
_entity_poly.type
_entity_poly.pdbx_seq_one_letter_code
_entity_poly.pdbx_strand_id
1 'polypeptide(L)'
;MAGITGKLLHIDLTTKQSRAEELSETTMRKYLGGGALAAHVLLRELRPGVEPLGPDNVLVFMTSVINGLSLSGTNRYTAAAKSPLTVDYINSVTGWNMSIYELMKVGERNNTLARVFNAREGFTPDGDILPQRMHEGIGNGAIKGASIERDECFAARKTYYEMAGWDPRTGTPTTTKLAELGLEVS
;
A
#
# COMPACT_ATOMS: atom_id res chain seq x y z
N MET A 1 -22.07 -9.21 -1.12
CA MET A 1 -21.32 -8.05 -1.66
C MET A 1 -21.80 -7.78 -3.07
N ALA A 2 -22.49 -6.67 -3.33
CA ALA A 2 -22.72 -6.31 -4.71
C ALA A 2 -21.42 -5.69 -5.27
N GLY A 3 -21.14 -5.89 -6.57
CA GLY A 3 -20.12 -5.15 -7.35
C GLY A 3 -18.66 -5.54 -7.19
N ILE A 4 -18.32 -6.41 -6.24
CA ILE A 4 -16.99 -7.01 -6.14
C ILE A 4 -17.12 -8.51 -6.36
N THR A 5 -16.43 -9.05 -7.38
CA THR A 5 -16.49 -10.47 -7.71
C THR A 5 -15.90 -11.35 -6.60
N GLY A 6 -14.92 -10.84 -5.85
CA GLY A 6 -14.29 -11.56 -4.74
C GLY A 6 -13.54 -12.82 -5.20
N LYS A 7 -13.09 -12.88 -6.45
CA LYS A 7 -12.41 -14.04 -7.02
C LYS A 7 -11.05 -13.65 -7.59
N LEU A 8 -10.06 -14.51 -7.38
CA LEU A 8 -8.75 -14.46 -8.03
C LEU A 8 -8.68 -15.55 -9.09
N LEU A 9 -8.25 -15.20 -10.29
CA LEU A 9 -7.90 -16.17 -11.32
C LEU A 9 -6.39 -16.38 -11.29
N HIS A 10 -5.98 -17.59 -10.96
CA HIS A 10 -4.58 -18.01 -11.02
C HIS A 10 -4.34 -18.69 -12.35
N ILE A 11 -3.28 -18.28 -13.04
CA ILE A 11 -2.88 -18.80 -14.35
C ILE A 11 -1.42 -19.20 -14.27
N ASP A 12 -1.14 -20.48 -14.51
CA ASP A 12 0.21 -20.97 -14.71
C ASP A 12 0.50 -21.00 -16.22
N LEU A 13 1.42 -20.14 -16.66
CA LEU A 13 1.79 -20.02 -18.07
C LEU A 13 2.65 -21.20 -18.56
N THR A 14 3.32 -21.91 -17.66
CA THR A 14 4.14 -23.09 -17.96
C THR A 14 3.24 -24.28 -18.28
N THR A 15 2.30 -24.58 -17.39
CA THR A 15 1.36 -25.71 -17.56
C THR A 15 0.12 -25.36 -18.37
N LYS A 16 -0.12 -24.06 -18.62
CA LYS A 16 -1.31 -23.51 -19.29
C LYS A 16 -2.62 -23.84 -18.56
N GLN A 17 -2.54 -24.03 -17.26
CA GLN A 17 -3.70 -24.30 -16.41
C GLN A 17 -4.18 -23.03 -15.72
N SER A 18 -5.48 -22.97 -15.43
CA SER A 18 -6.07 -21.89 -14.66
C SER A 18 -7.00 -22.42 -13.58
N ARG A 19 -7.02 -21.76 -12.43
CA ARG A 19 -7.98 -22.04 -11.35
C ARG A 19 -8.52 -20.75 -10.75
N ALA A 20 -9.79 -20.76 -10.38
CA ALA A 20 -10.39 -19.67 -9.63
C ALA A 20 -10.28 -19.96 -8.12
N GLU A 21 -9.96 -18.93 -7.35
CA GLU A 21 -10.00 -18.91 -5.88
C GLU A 21 -11.04 -17.88 -5.45
N GLU A 22 -11.88 -18.23 -4.48
CA GLU A 22 -12.81 -17.29 -3.87
C GLU A 22 -12.20 -16.71 -2.59
N LEU A 23 -12.20 -15.39 -2.48
CA LEU A 23 -11.61 -14.68 -1.36
C LEU A 23 -12.63 -14.53 -0.23
N SER A 24 -12.16 -14.75 1.00
CA SER A 24 -12.99 -14.52 2.19
C SER A 24 -13.36 -13.04 2.33
N GLU A 25 -14.54 -12.78 2.88
CA GLU A 25 -15.01 -11.42 3.15
C GLU A 25 -14.04 -10.66 4.07
N THR A 26 -13.43 -11.34 5.04
CA THR A 26 -12.40 -10.75 5.92
C THR A 26 -11.20 -10.23 5.14
N THR A 27 -10.70 -11.01 4.16
CA THR A 27 -9.58 -10.59 3.30
C THR A 27 -9.96 -9.39 2.45
N MET A 28 -11.17 -9.44 1.87
CA MET A 28 -11.71 -8.35 1.06
C MET A 28 -11.90 -7.07 1.88
N ARG A 29 -12.39 -7.13 3.12
CA ARG A 29 -12.53 -5.96 3.99
C ARG A 29 -11.19 -5.42 4.45
N LYS A 30 -10.22 -6.29 4.70
CA LYS A 30 -8.89 -5.90 5.19
C LYS A 30 -8.04 -5.19 4.12
N TYR A 31 -8.12 -5.63 2.87
CA TYR A 31 -7.24 -5.12 1.81
C TYR A 31 -7.98 -4.37 0.69
N LEU A 32 -9.31 -4.43 0.67
CA LEU A 32 -10.21 -3.84 -0.34
C LEU A 32 -9.93 -4.37 -1.75
N GLY A 33 -8.81 -3.99 -2.38
CA GLY A 33 -8.42 -4.40 -3.72
C GLY A 33 -7.13 -3.69 -4.15
N GLY A 34 -6.92 -3.56 -5.45
CA GLY A 34 -5.82 -2.80 -6.05
C GLY A 34 -4.44 -3.19 -5.50
N GLY A 35 -3.60 -2.21 -5.22
CA GLY A 35 -2.22 -2.43 -4.76
C GLY A 35 -2.11 -3.16 -3.42
N ALA A 36 -3.02 -2.92 -2.47
CA ALA A 36 -2.98 -3.59 -1.16
C ALA A 36 -3.27 -5.09 -1.28
N LEU A 37 -4.31 -5.46 -2.03
CA LEU A 37 -4.61 -6.86 -2.29
C LEU A 37 -3.53 -7.52 -3.17
N ALA A 38 -3.00 -6.81 -4.16
CA ALA A 38 -1.89 -7.31 -4.98
C ALA A 38 -0.62 -7.59 -4.13
N ALA A 39 -0.29 -6.70 -3.20
CA ALA A 39 0.82 -6.90 -2.26
C ALA A 39 0.57 -8.08 -1.32
N HIS A 40 -0.66 -8.24 -0.81
CA HIS A 40 -1.02 -9.39 0.01
C HIS A 40 -0.85 -10.71 -0.75
N VAL A 41 -1.28 -10.78 -2.01
CA VAL A 41 -1.09 -11.95 -2.87
C VAL A 41 0.39 -12.21 -3.12
N LEU A 42 1.18 -11.18 -3.46
CA LEU A 42 2.62 -11.34 -3.66
C LEU A 42 3.32 -11.87 -2.40
N LEU A 43 2.98 -11.37 -1.22
CA LEU A 43 3.56 -11.88 0.04
C LEU A 43 3.17 -13.33 0.34
N ARG A 44 2.01 -13.79 -0.14
CA ARG A 44 1.54 -15.17 0.04
C ARG A 44 2.21 -16.14 -0.94
N GLU A 45 2.33 -15.74 -2.21
CA GLU A 45 2.74 -16.63 -3.30
C GLU A 45 4.25 -16.55 -3.61
N LEU A 46 4.89 -15.40 -3.38
CA LEU A 46 6.28 -15.18 -3.75
C LEU A 46 7.23 -15.53 -2.61
N ARG A 47 8.03 -16.58 -2.81
CA ARG A 47 9.05 -17.00 -1.84
C ARG A 47 10.22 -15.99 -1.77
N PRO A 48 10.85 -15.81 -0.61
CA PRO A 48 12.10 -15.07 -0.52
C PRO A 48 13.17 -15.64 -1.47
N GLY A 49 13.96 -14.77 -2.09
CA GLY A 49 15.06 -15.17 -2.98
C GLY A 49 14.67 -15.50 -4.43
N VAL A 50 13.39 -15.48 -4.80
CA VAL A 50 12.95 -15.70 -6.20
C VAL A 50 13.59 -14.69 -7.15
N GLU A 51 14.16 -15.16 -8.26
CA GLU A 51 14.74 -14.29 -9.29
C GLU A 51 13.65 -13.47 -10.01
N PRO A 52 13.80 -12.14 -10.17
CA PRO A 52 12.76 -11.30 -10.77
C PRO A 52 12.38 -11.65 -12.23
N LEU A 53 13.32 -12.21 -13.00
CA LEU A 53 13.06 -12.68 -14.37
C LEU A 53 12.85 -14.20 -14.44
N GLY A 54 12.84 -14.88 -13.29
CA GLY A 54 12.64 -16.32 -13.19
C GLY A 54 11.17 -16.72 -13.32
N PRO A 55 10.90 -17.99 -13.67
CA PRO A 55 9.55 -18.53 -13.83
C PRO A 55 8.75 -18.54 -12.52
N ASP A 56 9.43 -18.45 -11.37
CA ASP A 56 8.83 -18.39 -10.04
C ASP A 56 8.34 -16.99 -9.64
N ASN A 57 8.64 -15.94 -10.43
CA ASN A 57 8.11 -14.61 -10.16
C ASN A 57 6.61 -14.55 -10.51
N VAL A 58 5.83 -13.94 -9.64
CA VAL A 58 4.38 -13.84 -9.79
C VAL A 58 4.04 -12.44 -10.28
N LEU A 59 3.35 -12.38 -11.43
CA LEU A 59 2.77 -11.14 -11.96
C LEU A 59 1.29 -11.07 -11.58
N VAL A 60 0.94 -10.07 -10.78
CA VAL A 60 -0.42 -9.84 -10.30
C VAL A 60 -1.02 -8.64 -11.01
N PHE A 61 -2.18 -8.83 -11.65
CA PHE A 61 -3.04 -7.75 -12.09
C PHE A 61 -4.24 -7.66 -11.16
N MET A 62 -4.48 -6.48 -10.60
CA MET A 62 -5.56 -6.27 -9.63
C MET A 62 -6.29 -4.97 -9.89
N THR A 63 -7.61 -4.99 -9.80
CA THR A 63 -8.44 -3.78 -9.86
C THR A 63 -8.80 -3.29 -8.46
N SER A 64 -9.06 -1.99 -8.34
CA SER A 64 -9.62 -1.42 -7.09
C SER A 64 -11.10 -1.78 -6.96
N VAL A 65 -11.62 -1.83 -5.73
CA VAL A 65 -13.05 -2.10 -5.44
C VAL A 65 -14.00 -1.06 -6.00
N ILE A 66 -13.51 0.11 -6.34
CA ILE A 66 -14.30 1.19 -6.94
C ILE A 66 -14.28 1.15 -8.48
N ASN A 67 -13.53 0.22 -9.09
CA ASN A 67 -13.54 0.09 -10.54
C ASN A 67 -14.92 -0.34 -11.04
N GLY A 68 -15.41 0.32 -12.10
CA GLY A 68 -16.73 0.07 -12.66
C GLY A 68 -17.87 0.83 -11.99
N LEU A 69 -17.59 1.63 -10.95
CA LEU A 69 -18.55 2.63 -10.47
C LEU A 69 -18.62 3.80 -11.46
N SER A 70 -19.78 4.47 -11.53
CA SER A 70 -20.01 5.66 -12.37
C SER A 70 -19.31 6.92 -11.83
N LEU A 71 -18.08 6.78 -11.34
CA LEU A 71 -17.23 7.86 -10.85
C LEU A 71 -16.14 8.14 -11.90
N SER A 72 -15.93 9.40 -12.25
CA SER A 72 -14.87 9.75 -13.19
C SER A 72 -13.49 9.38 -12.62
N GLY A 73 -12.63 8.77 -13.44
CA GLY A 73 -11.27 8.38 -13.05
C GLY A 73 -11.15 7.06 -12.26
N THR A 74 -12.23 6.29 -12.08
CA THR A 74 -12.22 4.98 -11.39
C THR A 74 -12.10 3.81 -12.39
N ASN A 75 -11.04 3.84 -13.20
CA ASN A 75 -10.73 2.83 -14.23
C ASN A 75 -9.28 2.32 -14.14
N ARG A 76 -8.64 2.47 -12.97
CA ARG A 76 -7.22 2.14 -12.77
C ARG A 76 -7.05 0.69 -12.32
N TYR A 77 -6.02 0.03 -12.81
CA TYR A 77 -5.58 -1.27 -12.30
C TYR A 77 -4.13 -1.16 -11.80
N THR A 78 -3.74 -2.09 -10.95
CA THR A 78 -2.38 -2.28 -10.49
C THR A 78 -1.80 -3.51 -11.17
N ALA A 79 -0.60 -3.37 -11.75
CA ALA A 79 0.27 -4.48 -12.06
C ALA A 79 1.38 -4.53 -11.00
N ALA A 80 1.61 -5.67 -10.39
CA ALA A 80 2.62 -5.84 -9.35
C ALA A 80 3.38 -7.15 -9.54
N ALA A 81 4.71 -7.09 -9.38
CA ALA A 81 5.62 -8.23 -9.42
C ALA A 81 6.90 -7.86 -8.67
N LYS A 82 7.78 -8.83 -8.41
CA LYS A 82 9.15 -8.50 -8.02
C LYS A 82 9.85 -7.81 -9.20
N SER A 83 10.28 -6.57 -8.99
CA SER A 83 10.93 -5.77 -10.05
C SER A 83 12.33 -6.31 -10.37
N PRO A 84 12.68 -6.51 -11.65
CA PRO A 84 14.03 -6.87 -12.06
C PRO A 84 15.00 -5.69 -12.09
N LEU A 85 14.50 -4.45 -12.03
CA LEU A 85 15.26 -3.27 -12.45
C LEU A 85 15.48 -2.25 -11.34
N THR A 86 14.70 -2.25 -10.27
CA THR A 86 14.68 -1.07 -9.38
C THR A 86 16.04 -0.80 -8.73
N VAL A 87 16.74 -1.84 -8.27
CA VAL A 87 18.06 -1.70 -7.66
C VAL A 87 19.14 -1.60 -8.73
N ASP A 88 19.10 -2.48 -9.74
CA ASP A 88 20.10 -2.55 -10.81
C ASP A 88 20.15 -1.27 -11.66
N TYR A 89 18.99 -0.66 -11.93
CA TYR A 89 18.90 0.63 -12.61
C TYR A 89 19.61 1.73 -11.81
N ILE A 90 19.37 1.81 -10.50
CA ILE A 90 20.04 2.84 -9.70
C ILE A 90 21.54 2.58 -9.64
N ASN A 91 21.95 1.33 -9.36
CA ASN A 91 23.36 0.95 -9.29
C ASN A 91 24.10 1.21 -10.62
N SER A 92 23.47 0.93 -11.76
CA SER A 92 24.06 1.18 -13.09
C SER A 92 24.19 2.66 -13.43
N VAL A 93 23.21 3.50 -13.05
CA VAL A 93 23.25 4.95 -13.34
C VAL A 93 24.18 5.70 -12.39
N THR A 94 24.20 5.33 -11.11
CA THR A 94 25.00 6.04 -10.09
C THR A 94 26.39 5.44 -9.87
N GLY A 95 26.61 4.19 -10.30
CA GLY A 95 27.81 3.41 -9.96
C GLY A 95 27.82 2.91 -8.51
N TRP A 96 26.73 3.05 -7.76
CA TRP A 96 26.64 2.57 -6.39
C TRP A 96 26.36 1.08 -6.32
N ASN A 97 26.68 0.47 -5.19
CA ASN A 97 26.35 -0.93 -4.90
C ASN A 97 25.28 -0.99 -3.79
N MET A 98 24.08 -0.49 -4.10
CA MET A 98 22.98 -0.52 -3.14
C MET A 98 22.25 -1.85 -3.15
N SER A 99 21.70 -2.19 -1.99
CA SER A 99 20.70 -3.23 -1.78
C SER A 99 19.28 -2.67 -1.85
N ILE A 100 18.29 -3.55 -2.03
CA ILE A 100 16.87 -3.18 -1.91
C ILE A 100 16.52 -2.60 -0.54
N TYR A 101 17.20 -3.07 0.52
CA TYR A 101 17.00 -2.58 1.89
C TYR A 101 17.42 -1.12 2.02
N GLU A 102 18.60 -0.77 1.52
CA GLU A 102 19.08 0.61 1.53
C GLU A 102 18.15 1.51 0.71
N LEU A 103 17.67 1.04 -0.44
CA LEU A 103 16.70 1.78 -1.24
C LEU A 103 15.37 2.01 -0.50
N MET A 104 14.85 1.00 0.19
CA MET A 104 13.65 1.16 1.02
C MET A 104 13.90 2.15 2.17
N LYS A 105 15.09 2.13 2.78
CA LYS A 105 15.48 3.11 3.81
C LYS A 105 15.56 4.54 3.28
N VAL A 106 15.98 4.75 2.02
CA VAL A 106 15.89 6.07 1.37
C VAL A 106 14.42 6.52 1.27
N GLY A 107 13.50 5.63 0.90
CA GLY A 107 12.07 5.91 0.87
C GLY A 107 11.49 6.27 2.25
N GLU A 108 11.83 5.48 3.27
CA GLU A 108 11.42 5.73 4.67
C GLU A 108 11.95 7.08 5.17
N ARG A 109 13.22 7.41 4.86
CA ARG A 109 13.85 8.70 5.17
C ARG A 109 13.12 9.86 4.50
N ASN A 110 12.79 9.73 3.22
CA ASN A 110 12.08 10.77 2.47
C ASN A 110 10.68 11.02 3.05
N ASN A 111 9.91 9.97 3.34
CA ASN A 111 8.58 10.09 3.95
C ASN A 111 8.66 10.75 5.34
N THR A 112 9.65 10.37 6.13
CA THR A 112 9.88 10.94 7.46
C THR A 112 10.27 12.41 7.38
N LEU A 113 11.17 12.80 6.46
CA LEU A 113 11.54 14.20 6.24
C LEU A 113 10.35 15.07 5.84
N ALA A 114 9.50 14.58 4.93
CA ALA A 114 8.27 15.29 4.57
C ALA A 114 7.35 15.48 5.79
N ARG A 115 7.25 14.46 6.66
CA ARG A 115 6.47 14.58 7.89
C ARG A 115 7.08 15.57 8.88
N VAL A 116 8.39 15.56 9.06
CA VAL A 116 9.12 16.53 9.89
C VAL A 116 8.87 17.95 9.41
N PHE A 117 8.98 18.19 8.11
CA PHE A 117 8.66 19.49 7.52
C PHE A 117 7.24 19.91 7.83
N ASN A 118 6.25 19.04 7.57
CA ASN A 118 4.85 19.32 7.86
C ASN A 118 4.63 19.65 9.34
N ALA A 119 5.21 18.88 10.26
CA ALA A 119 5.12 19.13 11.70
C ALA A 119 5.73 20.48 12.09
N ARG A 120 6.87 20.86 11.51
CA ARG A 120 7.50 22.18 11.69
C ARG A 120 6.59 23.32 11.24
N GLU A 121 5.89 23.14 10.12
CA GLU A 121 4.92 24.11 9.59
C GLU A 121 3.57 24.08 10.33
N GLY A 122 3.45 23.30 11.42
CA GLY A 122 2.26 23.26 12.27
C GLY A 122 1.21 22.24 11.85
N PHE A 123 1.53 21.30 10.96
CA PHE A 123 0.63 20.20 10.64
C PHE A 123 0.51 19.24 11.83
N THR A 124 -0.70 19.15 12.39
CA THR A 124 -1.03 18.28 13.52
C THR A 124 -1.93 17.12 13.06
N PRO A 125 -2.16 16.11 13.93
CA PRO A 125 -3.13 15.06 13.64
C PRO A 125 -4.56 15.58 13.40
N ASP A 126 -4.90 16.79 13.81
CA ASP A 126 -6.23 17.38 13.52
C ASP A 126 -6.39 17.70 12.03
N GLY A 127 -5.28 17.92 11.30
CA GLY A 127 -5.26 18.07 9.85
C GLY A 127 -5.15 16.74 9.08
N ASP A 128 -4.83 15.65 9.77
CA ASP A 128 -4.66 14.31 9.18
C ASP A 128 -5.99 13.54 9.23
N ILE A 129 -6.97 14.07 8.49
CA ILE A 129 -8.36 13.61 8.48
C ILE A 129 -8.85 13.33 7.06
N LEU A 130 -9.79 12.39 6.94
CA LEU A 130 -10.48 12.17 5.68
C LEU A 130 -11.53 13.26 5.43
N PRO A 131 -11.79 13.62 4.16
CA PRO A 131 -12.89 14.50 3.81
C PRO A 131 -14.24 13.97 4.31
N GLN A 132 -15.14 14.86 4.71
CA GLN A 132 -16.47 14.51 5.25
C GLN A 132 -17.21 13.47 4.39
N ARG A 133 -17.11 13.60 3.06
CA ARG A 133 -17.75 12.70 2.09
C ARG A 133 -17.45 11.22 2.29
N MET A 134 -16.28 10.87 2.82
CA MET A 134 -15.87 9.48 3.10
C MET A 134 -16.67 8.84 4.25
N HIS A 135 -17.35 9.65 5.06
CA HIS A 135 -18.13 9.21 6.22
C HIS A 135 -19.65 9.17 5.94
N GLU A 136 -20.13 9.71 4.81
CA GLU A 136 -21.56 9.91 4.54
C GLU A 136 -22.26 8.73 3.86
N GLY A 137 -21.55 7.61 3.70
CA GLY A 137 -22.06 6.44 3.01
C GLY A 137 -22.11 6.61 1.49
N ILE A 138 -21.86 5.53 0.76
CA ILE A 138 -21.96 5.54 -0.70
C ILE A 138 -23.45 5.42 -1.08
N GLY A 139 -23.93 6.36 -1.90
CA GLY A 139 -25.38 6.50 -2.18
C GLY A 139 -25.95 5.45 -3.13
N ASN A 140 -25.11 4.78 -3.93
CA ASN A 140 -25.55 3.88 -4.98
C ASN A 140 -24.60 2.70 -5.19
N GLY A 141 -25.05 1.78 -6.04
CA GLY A 141 -24.29 0.60 -6.40
C GLY A 141 -24.15 -0.35 -5.23
N ALA A 142 -22.97 -0.92 -5.16
CA ALA A 142 -22.80 -2.29 -4.74
C ALA A 142 -22.32 -2.41 -3.28
N ILE A 143 -21.70 -1.32 -2.84
CA ILE A 143 -21.28 -0.98 -1.49
C ILE A 143 -22.16 0.16 -0.96
N LYS A 144 -23.42 0.23 -1.40
CA LYS A 144 -24.38 1.25 -0.94
C LYS A 144 -24.49 1.23 0.59
N GLY A 145 -24.36 2.40 1.20
CA GLY A 145 -24.35 2.56 2.65
C GLY A 145 -22.99 2.31 3.31
N ALA A 146 -21.97 1.82 2.58
CA ALA A 146 -20.63 1.70 3.14
C ALA A 146 -20.01 3.10 3.34
N SER A 147 -19.51 3.33 4.54
CA SER A 147 -18.78 4.51 4.99
C SER A 147 -17.49 4.06 5.67
N ILE A 148 -16.55 4.99 5.85
CA ILE A 148 -15.45 4.80 6.78
C ILE A 148 -15.88 5.42 8.10
N GLU A 149 -15.89 4.62 9.18
CA GLU A 149 -16.18 5.15 10.51
C GLU A 149 -15.02 6.02 11.00
N ARG A 150 -15.35 7.18 11.60
CA ARG A 150 -14.34 8.16 12.03
C ARG A 150 -13.39 7.57 13.06
N ASP A 151 -13.93 6.85 14.04
CA ASP A 151 -13.13 6.24 15.11
C ASP A 151 -12.21 5.13 14.56
N GLU A 152 -12.68 4.37 13.58
CA GLU A 152 -11.86 3.35 12.90
C GLU A 152 -10.72 4.02 12.10
N CYS A 153 -11.02 5.11 11.40
CA CYS A 153 -9.99 5.90 10.70
C CYS A 153 -8.93 6.44 11.67
N PHE A 154 -9.35 6.97 12.82
CA PHE A 154 -8.42 7.49 13.83
C PHE A 154 -7.60 6.38 14.50
N ALA A 155 -8.20 5.22 14.74
CA ALA A 155 -7.48 4.05 15.23
C ALA A 155 -6.44 3.56 14.21
N ALA A 156 -6.80 3.47 12.93
CA ALA A 156 -5.90 3.09 11.85
C ALA A 156 -4.73 4.09 11.70
N ARG A 157 -5.01 5.39 11.81
CA ARG A 157 -4.00 6.45 11.80
C ARG A 157 -3.02 6.29 12.97
N LYS A 158 -3.53 6.04 14.17
CA LYS A 158 -2.69 5.80 15.35
C LYS A 158 -1.74 4.62 15.14
N THR A 159 -2.27 3.49 14.67
CA THR A 159 -1.48 2.30 14.33
C THR A 159 -0.41 2.61 13.28
N TYR A 160 -0.74 3.40 12.25
CA TYR A 160 0.24 3.83 11.25
C TYR A 160 1.38 4.65 11.86
N TYR A 161 1.08 5.62 12.75
CA TYR A 161 2.12 6.39 13.43
C TYR A 161 3.05 5.50 14.26
N GLU A 162 2.49 4.55 15.01
CA GLU A 162 3.28 3.59 15.80
C GLU A 162 4.20 2.76 14.90
N MET A 163 3.68 2.22 13.79
CA MET A 163 4.46 1.46 12.82
C MET A 163 5.55 2.29 12.13
N ALA A 164 5.28 3.58 11.90
CA ALA A 164 6.24 4.51 11.32
C ALA A 164 7.30 5.00 12.32
N GLY A 165 7.19 4.64 13.61
CA GLY A 165 8.05 5.13 14.68
C GLY A 165 7.82 6.61 15.02
N TRP A 166 6.58 7.08 14.87
CA TRP A 166 6.14 8.44 15.16
C TRP A 166 5.31 8.47 16.44
N ASP A 167 5.29 9.60 17.13
CA ASP A 167 4.49 9.80 18.34
C ASP A 167 2.99 9.73 17.95
N PRO A 168 2.19 8.81 18.54
CA PRO A 168 0.80 8.64 18.14
C PRO A 168 -0.11 9.83 18.51
N ARG A 169 0.31 10.68 19.45
CA ARG A 169 -0.42 11.86 19.92
C ARG A 169 -0.14 13.08 19.07
N THR A 170 1.11 13.28 18.67
CA THR A 170 1.53 14.48 17.92
C THR A 170 1.71 14.21 16.43
N GLY A 171 1.81 12.94 16.02
CA GLY A 171 2.14 12.52 14.67
C GLY A 171 3.56 12.94 14.24
N THR A 172 4.42 13.33 15.18
CA THR A 172 5.80 13.77 14.91
C THR A 172 6.74 12.56 14.99
N PRO A 173 7.69 12.40 14.06
CA PRO A 173 8.69 11.34 14.15
C PRO A 173 9.47 11.38 15.47
N THR A 174 9.67 10.22 16.10
CA THR A 174 10.40 10.13 17.36
C THR A 174 11.89 10.39 17.16
N THR A 175 12.59 10.85 18.20
CA THR A 175 14.05 11.03 18.17
C THR A 175 14.78 9.72 17.84
N THR A 176 14.29 8.59 18.37
CA THR A 176 14.81 7.25 18.02
C THR A 176 14.67 6.97 16.52
N LYS A 177 13.51 7.26 15.92
CA LYS A 177 13.30 7.05 14.47
C LYS A 177 14.17 7.98 13.63
N LEU A 178 14.33 9.25 14.04
CA LEU A 178 15.24 10.19 13.36
C LEU A 178 16.69 9.71 13.41
N ALA A 179 17.16 9.26 14.57
CA ALA A 179 18.49 8.70 14.74
C ALA A 179 18.69 7.41 13.91
N GLU A 180 17.71 6.50 13.91
CA GLU A 180 17.73 5.28 13.09
C GLU A 180 17.90 5.61 11.58
N LEU A 181 17.26 6.68 11.12
CA LEU A 181 17.31 7.11 9.73
C LEU A 181 18.51 8.01 9.42
N GLY A 182 19.34 8.36 10.40
CA GLY A 182 20.45 9.30 10.25
C GLY A 182 19.99 10.71 9.88
N LEU A 183 18.84 11.14 10.42
CA LEU A 183 18.27 12.46 10.21
C LEU A 183 18.58 13.36 11.41
N GLU A 184 19.35 14.41 11.17
CA GLU A 184 19.55 15.49 12.13
C GLU A 184 18.60 16.62 11.78
N VAL A 185 17.64 16.87 12.67
CA VAL A 185 16.65 17.92 12.49
C VAL A 185 16.78 18.88 13.67
N SER A 186 17.22 20.10 13.39
CA SER A 186 17.36 21.21 14.34
C SER A 186 16.06 21.98 14.51
#